data_AF-A0A6G1R5P3-F1
#
_entry.id   AF-A0A6G1R5P3-F1
#
_cell.length_a   1.000
_cell.length_b   1.000
_cell.length_c   1.000
_cell.angle_alpha   90.00
_cell.angle_beta   90.00
_cell.angle_gamma   90.00
#
_symmetry.space_group_name_H-M   'P 1'
#
loop_
_entity.id
_entity.type
_entity.pdbx_description
1 polymer ?
#
loop_
_entity_poly.entity_id
_entity_poly.type
_entity_poly.pdbx_seq_one_letter_code
_entity_poly.pdbx_strand_id
1 'polypeptide(L)'
;RSRPPAPLPRYRGGRGGAGLSGRPGPAADAVLVPADSRVTGSMLLDLPACAFEITRVCLPSERLEVLACLNRLRQQHVDVMKVFNDPIHGHIEIHPLLVRIIDTPQFQRLRYIKQLGGTYFVFPGASHNRFEHSIGVGYLAGCLVRELKEKQPELDITQRDILCVEVAGLCHDLGHGPFSHMFDGRFIPLVRPDLKWKHETASVEMFEHLITSNKLEEVMKSYGLVLEEDVTFIKEQIGGPIDETACEKSWPYQGRPKEKSFLYEIVANKKNGIDVDKWDYFARKLGICMTCSTHGTPCTGEHTSIRLATSLK
;
A
#
# COMPACT_ATOMS: atom_id res chain seq x y z
N ARG A 1 -28.84 -20.71 -31.79
CA ARG A 1 -28.45 -22.12 -31.56
C ARG A 1 -27.00 -22.28 -32.01
N SER A 2 -26.07 -22.32 -31.07
CA SER A 2 -24.66 -22.66 -31.28
C SER A 2 -24.13 -23.19 -29.93
N ARG A 3 -23.76 -24.48 -29.89
CA ARG A 3 -23.21 -25.17 -28.71
C ARG A 3 -21.75 -24.76 -28.50
N PRO A 4 -21.23 -24.74 -27.26
CA PRO A 4 -19.80 -24.59 -27.00
C PRO A 4 -19.03 -25.90 -27.23
N PRO A 5 -17.70 -25.84 -27.51
CA PRO A 5 -16.89 -27.02 -27.80
C PRO A 5 -16.49 -27.80 -26.55
N ALA A 6 -16.27 -29.10 -26.71
CA ALA A 6 -15.89 -30.05 -25.65
C ALA A 6 -14.42 -29.87 -25.19
N PRO A 7 -14.09 -30.18 -23.93
CA PRO A 7 -12.72 -30.05 -23.41
C PRO A 7 -11.81 -31.22 -23.82
N LEU A 8 -10.56 -30.88 -24.15
CA LEU A 8 -9.46 -31.79 -24.49
C LEU A 8 -8.91 -32.56 -23.27
N PRO A 9 -8.29 -33.74 -23.44
CA PRO A 9 -7.95 -34.64 -22.35
C PRO A 9 -6.68 -34.22 -21.61
N ARG A 10 -6.72 -34.35 -20.27
CA ARG A 10 -5.58 -34.11 -19.37
C ARG A 10 -4.53 -35.21 -19.51
N TYR A 11 -3.30 -34.81 -19.75
CA TYR A 11 -2.10 -35.64 -19.78
C TYR A 11 -1.80 -36.21 -18.37
N ARG A 12 -1.72 -37.54 -18.25
CA ARG A 12 -1.23 -38.24 -17.05
C ARG A 12 0.29 -38.39 -17.18
N GLY A 13 1.05 -37.60 -16.42
CA GLY A 13 2.50 -37.80 -16.23
C GLY A 13 2.76 -38.93 -15.23
N GLY A 14 3.52 -39.94 -15.65
CA GLY A 14 3.71 -41.21 -14.98
C GLY A 14 4.72 -41.22 -13.82
N ARG A 15 4.63 -42.30 -13.04
CA ARG A 15 5.56 -42.72 -11.98
C ARG A 15 6.92 -43.08 -12.58
N GLY A 16 7.99 -42.58 -11.98
CA GLY A 16 9.37 -43.04 -12.23
C GLY A 16 10.19 -42.91 -10.95
N GLY A 17 10.36 -44.03 -10.24
CA GLY A 17 11.28 -44.17 -9.13
C GLY A 17 12.51 -44.97 -9.56
N ALA A 18 13.68 -44.39 -9.39
CA ALA A 18 15.01 -45.01 -9.30
C ALA A 18 15.90 -43.91 -8.66
N GLY A 19 16.55 -44.04 -7.51
CA GLY A 19 17.31 -45.18 -7.00
C GLY A 19 18.79 -44.81 -7.07
N LEU A 20 19.30 -43.92 -6.20
CA LEU A 20 20.73 -43.75 -5.96
C LEU A 20 20.99 -43.44 -4.47
N SER A 21 21.78 -44.33 -3.88
CA SER A 21 22.27 -44.40 -2.50
C SER A 21 23.42 -43.43 -2.20
N GLY A 22 23.51 -42.88 -0.98
CA GLY A 22 24.79 -42.41 -0.44
C GLY A 22 24.80 -41.41 0.75
N ARG A 23 24.84 -41.96 1.97
CA ARG A 23 25.30 -41.41 3.29
C ARG A 23 24.34 -40.56 4.15
N PRO A 24 24.31 -40.78 5.49
CA PRO A 24 23.33 -40.16 6.40
C PRO A 24 23.88 -38.90 7.09
N GLY A 25 23.07 -37.84 7.12
CA GLY A 25 23.16 -36.69 8.04
C GLY A 25 21.94 -36.69 8.97
N PRO A 26 21.91 -35.88 10.04
CA PRO A 26 21.01 -36.06 11.18
C PRO A 26 19.55 -36.01 10.73
N ALA A 27 18.75 -36.93 11.27
CA ALA A 27 17.35 -37.13 10.93
C ALA A 27 16.58 -35.81 11.03
N ALA A 28 16.29 -35.21 9.87
CA ALA A 28 15.18 -34.30 9.74
C ALA A 28 13.92 -35.17 9.84
N ASP A 29 13.23 -35.11 10.96
CA ASP A 29 11.90 -35.69 11.10
C ASP A 29 10.99 -35.00 10.09
N ALA A 30 10.89 -35.63 8.92
CA ALA A 30 10.04 -35.20 7.84
C ALA A 30 8.61 -35.24 8.35
N VAL A 31 7.96 -34.07 8.38
CA VAL A 31 6.51 -33.97 8.56
C VAL A 31 5.87 -34.83 7.47
N LEU A 32 5.42 -36.03 7.84
CA LEU A 32 4.76 -36.98 6.96
C LEU A 32 3.36 -36.47 6.65
N VAL A 33 3.27 -35.56 5.68
CA VAL A 33 2.00 -35.22 5.04
C VAL A 33 1.62 -36.43 4.16
N PRO A 34 0.45 -37.07 4.36
CA PRO A 34 0.04 -38.20 3.53
C PRO A 34 0.07 -37.80 2.06
N ALA A 35 0.73 -38.60 1.22
CA ALA A 35 0.91 -38.33 -0.21
C ALA A 35 -0.40 -38.20 -1.02
N ASP A 36 -1.53 -38.56 -0.42
CA ASP A 36 -2.89 -38.42 -1.00
C ASP A 36 -3.61 -37.11 -0.61
N SER A 37 -3.03 -36.29 0.25
CA SER A 37 -3.59 -34.99 0.62
C SER A 37 -3.16 -33.93 -0.39
N ARG A 38 -4.12 -33.28 -1.05
CA ARG A 38 -3.89 -32.22 -2.06
C ARG A 38 -3.50 -30.89 -1.41
N VAL A 39 -2.56 -30.90 -0.47
CA VAL A 39 -2.13 -29.69 0.27
C VAL A 39 -0.92 -29.09 -0.44
N THR A 40 -1.10 -27.90 -1.02
CA THR A 40 0.01 -27.12 -1.60
C THR A 40 0.68 -26.25 -0.54
N GLY A 41 1.92 -25.78 -0.80
CA GLY A 41 2.64 -24.90 0.14
C GLY A 41 1.90 -23.61 0.50
N SER A 42 1.09 -23.05 -0.41
CA SER A 42 0.20 -21.92 -0.14
C SER A 42 -0.94 -22.28 0.83
N MET A 43 -1.51 -23.48 0.70
CA MET A 43 -2.58 -23.96 1.57
C MET A 43 -2.13 -24.22 3.00
N LEU A 44 -0.82 -24.40 3.25
CA LEU A 44 -0.24 -24.58 4.59
C LEU A 44 -0.17 -23.29 5.42
N LEU A 45 -0.09 -22.13 4.76
CA LEU A 45 0.02 -20.82 5.41
C LEU A 45 -1.36 -20.22 5.77
N ASP A 46 -2.43 -20.71 5.10
CA ASP A 46 -3.82 -20.25 5.22
C ASP A 46 -4.71 -21.20 6.05
N LEU A 47 -4.15 -21.95 7.01
CA LEU A 47 -4.87 -23.01 7.75
C LEU A 47 -5.52 -22.53 9.07
N PRO A 48 -6.84 -22.23 9.09
CA PRO A 48 -7.64 -22.41 10.30
C PRO A 48 -8.57 -23.65 10.22
N ALA A 49 -8.90 -24.15 9.02
CA ALA A 49 -9.93 -25.19 8.85
C ALA A 49 -9.38 -26.62 8.62
N CYS A 50 -8.18 -26.79 8.05
CA CYS A 50 -7.63 -28.11 7.70
C CYS A 50 -6.64 -28.67 8.75
N ALA A 51 -6.43 -27.95 9.86
CA ALA A 51 -5.49 -28.36 10.90
C ALA A 51 -5.81 -29.76 11.47
N PHE A 52 -7.07 -30.20 11.43
CA PHE A 52 -7.47 -31.52 11.91
C PHE A 52 -7.02 -32.69 11.03
N GLU A 53 -6.80 -32.49 9.72
CA GLU A 53 -6.39 -33.59 8.82
C GLU A 53 -4.88 -33.79 8.83
N ILE A 54 -4.09 -32.72 8.92
CA ILE A 54 -2.62 -32.78 9.01
C ILE A 54 -2.18 -33.35 10.37
N THR A 55 -2.95 -33.10 11.44
CA THR A 55 -2.55 -33.48 12.82
C THR A 55 -3.00 -34.86 13.26
N ARG A 56 -3.76 -35.62 12.45
CA ARG A 56 -4.21 -36.97 12.84
C ARG A 56 -3.09 -37.99 13.04
N VAL A 57 -1.88 -37.71 12.54
CA VAL A 57 -0.74 -38.64 12.54
C VAL A 57 0.30 -38.31 13.63
N CYS A 58 0.23 -37.14 14.28
CA CYS A 58 1.28 -36.66 15.20
C CYS A 58 0.86 -36.74 16.68
N LEU A 59 1.84 -37.00 17.55
CA LEU A 59 1.71 -36.92 19.01
C LEU A 59 1.41 -35.46 19.47
N PRO A 60 0.79 -35.24 20.65
CA PRO A 60 0.42 -33.89 21.10
C PRO A 60 1.59 -32.88 21.16
N SER A 61 2.80 -33.32 21.49
CA SER A 61 4.01 -32.49 21.52
C SER A 61 4.47 -32.07 20.12
N GLU A 62 4.47 -32.99 19.16
CA GLU A 62 4.84 -32.76 17.76
C GLU A 62 3.87 -31.80 17.06
N ARG A 63 2.58 -31.85 17.40
CA ARG A 63 1.58 -30.88 16.89
C ARG A 63 1.90 -29.46 17.30
N LEU A 64 2.38 -29.26 18.52
CA LEU A 64 2.77 -27.94 19.03
C LEU A 64 3.98 -27.40 18.27
N GLU A 65 4.95 -28.27 17.98
CA GLU A 65 6.16 -27.92 17.21
C GLU A 65 5.84 -27.59 15.75
N VAL A 66 4.98 -28.39 15.11
CA VAL A 66 4.51 -28.11 13.73
C VAL A 66 3.76 -26.79 13.68
N LEU A 67 2.85 -26.52 14.64
CA LEU A 67 2.15 -25.24 14.72
C LEU A 67 3.11 -24.08 14.96
N ALA A 68 4.12 -24.23 15.83
CA ALA A 68 5.15 -23.22 16.05
C ALA A 68 6.00 -22.97 14.79
N CYS A 69 6.31 -24.02 14.02
CA CYS A 69 7.04 -23.92 12.76
C CYS A 69 6.19 -23.21 11.69
N LEU A 70 4.91 -23.57 11.56
CA LEU A 70 3.97 -22.92 10.64
C LEU A 70 3.73 -21.45 11.00
N ASN A 71 3.62 -21.12 12.29
CA ASN A 71 3.50 -19.74 12.73
C ASN A 71 4.77 -18.92 12.41
N ARG A 72 5.97 -19.49 12.58
CA ARG A 72 7.24 -18.85 12.17
C ARG A 72 7.31 -18.64 10.66
N LEU A 73 6.94 -19.65 9.87
CA LEU A 73 6.90 -19.53 8.40
C LEU A 73 5.85 -18.52 7.94
N ARG A 74 4.70 -18.44 8.61
CA ARG A 74 3.65 -17.46 8.33
C ARG A 74 4.11 -16.04 8.66
N GLN A 75 4.83 -15.83 9.76
CA GLN A 75 5.45 -14.53 10.06
C GLN A 75 6.48 -14.15 8.98
N GLN A 76 7.40 -15.06 8.64
CA GLN A 76 8.40 -14.80 7.60
C GLN A 76 7.81 -14.51 6.21
N HIS A 77 6.72 -15.17 5.82
CA HIS A 77 6.05 -14.93 4.53
C HIS A 77 5.31 -13.59 4.48
N VAL A 78 4.87 -13.06 5.63
CA VAL A 78 4.13 -11.80 5.71
C VAL A 78 5.06 -10.58 5.76
N ASP A 79 6.33 -10.76 6.13
CA ASP A 79 7.30 -9.67 6.36
C ASP A 79 8.19 -9.30 5.16
N VAL A 80 7.87 -9.79 3.95
CA VAL A 80 8.68 -9.50 2.76
C VAL A 80 8.19 -8.22 2.06
N MET A 81 9.13 -7.33 1.73
CA MET A 81 8.86 -6.16 0.88
C MET A 81 8.21 -6.61 -0.44
N LYS A 82 7.11 -5.96 -0.82
CA LYS A 82 6.41 -6.25 -2.08
C LYS A 82 6.81 -5.24 -3.14
N VAL A 83 7.15 -5.73 -4.33
CA VAL A 83 7.51 -4.85 -5.46
C VAL A 83 6.29 -4.63 -6.35
N PHE A 84 5.94 -3.37 -6.58
CA PHE A 84 4.99 -2.93 -7.60
C PHE A 84 5.75 -2.40 -8.81
N ASN A 85 5.24 -2.68 -10.02
CA ASN A 85 5.74 -2.05 -11.24
C ASN A 85 4.79 -0.92 -11.61
N ASP A 86 5.24 0.32 -11.42
CA ASP A 86 4.51 1.53 -11.77
C ASP A 86 5.14 2.17 -13.02
N PRO A 87 4.35 2.56 -14.03
CA PRO A 87 4.88 3.11 -15.28
C PRO A 87 5.52 4.49 -15.14
N ILE A 88 5.29 5.20 -14.03
CA ILE A 88 5.83 6.52 -13.73
C ILE A 88 7.10 6.39 -12.90
N HIS A 89 7.09 5.54 -11.87
CA HIS A 89 8.18 5.44 -10.89
C HIS A 89 9.05 4.18 -11.02
N GLY A 90 8.72 3.27 -11.95
CA GLY A 90 9.41 2.01 -12.13
C GLY A 90 9.09 1.01 -11.02
N HIS A 91 10.12 0.37 -10.46
CA HIS A 91 9.95 -0.59 -9.37
C HIS A 91 9.80 0.13 -8.02
N ILE A 92 8.62 0.00 -7.42
CA ILE A 92 8.28 0.54 -6.10
C ILE A 92 8.34 -0.60 -5.09
N GLU A 93 9.23 -0.50 -4.11
CA GLU A 93 9.23 -1.40 -2.95
C GLU A 93 8.27 -0.88 -1.87
N ILE A 94 7.39 -1.75 -1.38
CA ILE A 94 6.38 -1.42 -0.39
C ILE A 94 6.56 -2.28 0.85
N HIS A 95 6.61 -1.60 1.99
CA HIS A 95 6.69 -2.24 3.30
C HIS A 95 5.47 -3.13 3.59
N PRO A 96 5.63 -4.31 4.22
CA PRO A 96 4.53 -5.22 4.56
C PRO A 96 3.31 -4.57 5.21
N LEU A 97 3.52 -3.63 6.13
CA LEU A 97 2.42 -2.86 6.74
C LEU A 97 1.58 -2.11 5.70
N LEU A 98 2.23 -1.44 4.74
CA LEU A 98 1.53 -0.76 3.66
C LEU A 98 0.80 -1.75 2.75
N VAL A 99 1.38 -2.92 2.48
CA VAL A 99 0.68 -4.00 1.73
C VAL A 99 -0.60 -4.42 2.46
N ARG A 100 -0.56 -4.56 3.79
CA ARG A 100 -1.74 -4.89 4.60
C ARG A 100 -2.83 -3.81 4.53
N ILE A 101 -2.46 -2.54 4.40
CA ILE A 101 -3.40 -1.43 4.19
C ILE A 101 -3.95 -1.45 2.76
N ILE A 102 -3.09 -1.67 1.76
CA ILE A 102 -3.46 -1.76 0.35
C ILE A 102 -4.47 -2.88 0.12
N ASP A 103 -4.26 -4.05 0.73
CA ASP A 103 -5.08 -5.24 0.55
C ASP A 103 -6.36 -5.22 1.43
N THR A 104 -6.94 -4.04 1.66
CA THR A 104 -8.24 -3.86 2.33
C THR A 104 -9.33 -3.39 1.35
N PRO A 105 -10.61 -3.69 1.59
CA PRO A 105 -11.71 -3.17 0.77
C PRO A 105 -11.72 -1.63 0.67
N GLN A 106 -11.40 -0.96 1.77
CA GLN A 106 -11.41 0.51 1.89
C GLN A 106 -10.39 1.15 0.95
N PHE A 107 -9.21 0.53 0.79
CA PHE A 107 -8.18 0.99 -0.14
C PHE A 107 -8.42 0.47 -1.57
N GLN A 108 -8.74 -0.81 -1.75
CA GLN A 108 -8.99 -1.41 -3.07
C GLN A 108 -10.14 -0.72 -3.83
N ARG A 109 -11.08 -0.08 -3.12
CA ARG A 109 -12.14 0.69 -3.77
C ARG A 109 -11.60 1.80 -4.68
N LEU A 110 -10.41 2.34 -4.41
CA LEU A 110 -9.80 3.42 -5.18
C LEU A 110 -9.51 3.00 -6.63
N ARG A 111 -9.50 1.69 -6.94
CA ARG A 111 -9.40 1.16 -8.31
C ARG A 111 -10.60 1.55 -9.19
N TYR A 112 -11.72 1.92 -8.56
CA TYR A 112 -12.97 2.22 -9.25
C TYR A 112 -13.26 3.72 -9.31
N ILE A 113 -12.32 4.57 -8.91
CA ILE A 113 -12.48 6.03 -8.89
C ILE A 113 -11.46 6.67 -9.82
N LYS A 114 -11.94 7.18 -10.98
CA LYS A 114 -11.10 7.86 -11.97
C LYS A 114 -10.46 9.11 -11.36
N GLN A 115 -9.13 9.24 -11.49
CA GLN A 115 -8.38 10.38 -10.98
C GLN A 115 -8.94 11.71 -11.50
N LEU A 116 -9.12 11.78 -12.83
CA LEU A 116 -9.57 12.98 -13.53
C LEU A 116 -11.09 13.01 -13.79
N GLY A 117 -11.84 12.11 -13.16
CA GLY A 117 -13.30 12.04 -13.27
C GLY A 117 -13.79 12.07 -14.72
N GLY A 118 -14.60 13.08 -15.05
CA GLY A 118 -15.20 13.25 -16.38
C GLY A 118 -14.20 13.50 -17.51
N THR A 119 -12.96 13.89 -17.20
CA THR A 119 -11.90 14.11 -18.20
C THR A 119 -11.63 12.85 -19.02
N TYR A 120 -11.84 11.66 -18.45
CA TYR A 120 -11.72 10.38 -19.17
C TYR A 120 -12.61 10.31 -20.41
N PHE A 121 -13.79 10.95 -20.39
CA PHE A 121 -14.71 10.98 -21.53
C PHE A 121 -14.25 11.92 -22.65
N VAL A 122 -13.27 12.79 -22.38
CA VAL A 122 -12.67 13.70 -23.36
C VAL A 122 -11.29 13.21 -23.80
N PHE A 123 -10.51 12.67 -22.87
CA PHE A 123 -9.17 12.15 -23.10
C PHE A 123 -9.13 10.66 -22.73
N PRO A 124 -9.22 9.74 -23.71
CA PRO A 124 -9.29 8.30 -23.44
C PRO A 124 -8.04 7.75 -22.72
N GLY A 125 -6.89 8.42 -22.86
CA GLY A 125 -5.68 8.11 -22.11
C GLY A 125 -5.80 8.33 -20.61
N ALA A 126 -6.68 9.24 -20.15
CA ALA A 126 -6.92 9.58 -18.75
C ALA A 126 -7.72 8.48 -18.00
N SER A 127 -7.32 7.22 -18.19
CA SER A 127 -7.99 6.02 -17.67
C SER A 127 -7.56 5.64 -16.25
N HIS A 128 -6.53 6.30 -15.72
CA HIS A 128 -5.99 6.05 -14.38
C HIS A 128 -7.00 6.39 -13.27
N ASN A 129 -6.88 5.66 -12.17
CA ASN A 129 -7.68 5.77 -10.97
C ASN A 129 -6.83 6.27 -9.79
N ARG A 130 -7.51 6.61 -8.70
CA ARG A 130 -6.89 7.06 -7.45
C ARG A 130 -5.95 6.00 -6.86
N PHE A 131 -6.18 4.71 -7.10
CA PHE A 131 -5.39 3.61 -6.52
C PHE A 131 -3.89 3.69 -6.85
N GLU A 132 -3.52 3.74 -8.12
CA GLU A 132 -2.12 3.79 -8.54
C GLU A 132 -1.46 5.12 -8.16
N HIS A 133 -2.23 6.22 -8.15
CA HIS A 133 -1.77 7.51 -7.66
C HIS A 133 -1.45 7.45 -6.16
N SER A 134 -2.35 6.94 -5.32
CA SER A 134 -2.11 6.77 -3.88
C SER A 134 -0.87 5.92 -3.58
N ILE A 135 -0.62 4.86 -4.35
CA ILE A 135 0.63 4.07 -4.22
C ILE A 135 1.85 4.93 -4.55
N GLY A 136 1.80 5.69 -5.65
CA GLY A 136 2.89 6.58 -6.04
C GLY A 136 3.17 7.69 -5.02
N VAL A 137 2.13 8.27 -4.43
CA VAL A 137 2.26 9.28 -3.37
C VAL A 137 2.89 8.69 -2.10
N GLY A 138 2.45 7.49 -1.67
CA GLY A 138 3.08 6.79 -0.55
C GLY A 138 4.57 6.51 -0.80
N TYR A 139 4.93 6.10 -2.01
CA TYR A 139 6.32 5.89 -2.42
C TYR A 139 7.15 7.18 -2.38
N LEU A 140 6.67 8.26 -3.01
CA LEU A 140 7.38 9.54 -3.04
C LEU A 140 7.51 10.16 -1.64
N ALA A 141 6.49 10.00 -0.79
CA ALA A 141 6.53 10.41 0.61
C ALA A 141 7.70 9.73 1.34
N GLY A 142 7.82 8.41 1.16
CA GLY A 142 8.91 7.60 1.68
C GLY A 142 10.28 8.01 1.15
N CYS A 143 10.41 8.27 -0.15
CA CYS A 143 11.65 8.74 -0.75
C CYS A 143 12.08 10.08 -0.16
N LEU A 144 11.17 11.05 -0.06
CA LEU A 144 11.50 12.38 0.46
C LEU A 144 11.94 12.31 1.94
N VAL A 145 11.21 11.58 2.78
CA VAL A 145 11.56 11.49 4.20
C VAL A 145 12.87 10.72 4.44
N ARG A 146 13.17 9.69 3.63
CA ARG A 146 14.46 8.96 3.69
C ARG A 146 15.62 9.85 3.27
N GLU A 147 15.47 10.62 2.19
CA GLU A 147 16.48 11.58 1.74
C GLU A 147 16.77 12.65 2.81
N LEU A 148 15.74 13.16 3.48
CA LEU A 148 15.91 14.11 4.60
C LEU A 148 16.68 13.46 5.76
N LYS A 149 16.34 12.21 6.11
CA LYS A 149 17.01 11.46 7.18
C LYS A 149 18.50 11.25 6.90
N GLU A 150 18.83 10.88 5.66
CA GLU A 150 20.22 10.61 5.26
C GLU A 150 21.06 11.88 5.18
N LYS A 151 20.50 12.96 4.65
CA LYS A 151 21.22 14.23 4.47
C LYS A 151 21.31 15.06 5.74
N GLN A 152 20.37 14.90 6.66
CA GLN A 152 20.30 15.65 7.90
C GLN A 152 19.99 14.73 9.10
N PRO A 153 20.96 13.89 9.52
CA PRO A 153 20.78 12.96 10.64
C PRO A 153 20.39 13.66 11.96
N GLU A 154 20.73 14.93 12.11
CA GLU A 154 20.38 15.76 13.27
C GLU A 154 18.86 16.01 13.43
N LEU A 155 18.06 15.75 12.39
CA LEU A 155 16.59 15.85 12.45
C LEU A 155 15.93 14.68 13.20
N ASP A 156 16.70 13.66 13.59
CA ASP A 156 16.24 12.50 14.36
C ASP A 156 15.00 11.81 13.75
N ILE A 157 15.01 11.64 12.42
CA ILE A 157 13.93 10.97 11.69
C ILE A 157 14.03 9.46 11.92
N THR A 158 13.04 8.89 12.60
CA THR A 158 13.02 7.46 12.95
C THR A 158 12.38 6.63 11.84
N GLN A 159 12.57 5.29 11.89
CA GLN A 159 11.85 4.39 10.96
C GLN A 159 10.32 4.47 11.16
N ARG A 160 9.89 4.72 12.39
CA ARG A 160 8.48 4.94 12.75
C ARG A 160 7.92 6.20 12.07
N ASP A 161 8.69 7.28 12.02
CA ASP A 161 8.31 8.51 11.29
C ASP A 161 8.15 8.25 9.79
N ILE A 162 9.12 7.54 9.18
CA ILE A 162 9.08 7.18 7.77
C ILE A 162 7.82 6.39 7.44
N LEU A 163 7.53 5.33 8.22
CA LEU A 163 6.33 4.52 8.01
C LEU A 163 5.04 5.34 8.15
N CYS A 164 4.96 6.25 9.13
CA CYS A 164 3.78 7.10 9.28
C CYS A 164 3.60 8.05 8.09
N VAL A 165 4.68 8.64 7.58
CA VAL A 165 4.64 9.51 6.40
C VAL A 165 4.24 8.74 5.14
N GLU A 166 4.77 7.53 4.95
CA GLU A 166 4.39 6.63 3.84
C GLU A 166 2.91 6.23 3.93
N VAL A 167 2.41 5.89 5.14
CA VAL A 167 0.99 5.57 5.34
C VAL A 167 0.10 6.80 5.11
N ALA A 168 0.50 8.00 5.55
CA ALA A 168 -0.24 9.21 5.27
C ALA A 168 -0.31 9.50 3.76
N GLY A 169 0.82 9.37 3.05
CA GLY A 169 0.88 9.51 1.59
C GLY A 169 0.00 8.49 0.87
N LEU A 170 0.02 7.24 1.33
CA LEU A 170 -0.84 6.18 0.79
C LEU A 170 -2.32 6.50 1.02
N CYS A 171 -2.69 7.01 2.20
CA CYS A 171 -4.07 7.15 2.63
C CYS A 171 -4.70 8.52 2.34
N HIS A 172 -3.96 9.50 1.82
CA HIS A 172 -4.44 10.88 1.67
C HIS A 172 -5.73 11.02 0.84
N ASP A 173 -5.92 10.12 -0.11
CA ASP A 173 -7.05 10.10 -1.06
C ASP A 173 -8.15 9.08 -0.73
N LEU A 174 -8.07 8.44 0.45
CA LEU A 174 -9.06 7.47 0.92
C LEU A 174 -10.48 8.02 1.05
N GLY A 175 -10.73 9.32 0.94
CA GLY A 175 -12.05 9.93 1.08
C GLY A 175 -12.69 10.35 -0.23
N HIS A 176 -12.02 10.16 -1.37
CA HIS A 176 -12.61 10.53 -2.65
C HIS A 176 -13.87 9.72 -2.97
N GLY A 177 -14.88 10.42 -3.48
CA GLY A 177 -16.12 9.85 -4.00
C GLY A 177 -16.08 9.62 -5.52
N PRO A 178 -17.20 9.18 -6.12
CA PRO A 178 -17.31 8.96 -7.56
C PRO A 178 -16.88 10.16 -8.40
N PHE A 179 -15.99 9.92 -9.37
CA PHE A 179 -15.40 10.96 -10.23
C PHE A 179 -14.56 12.02 -9.48
N SER A 180 -13.94 11.63 -8.37
CA SER A 180 -12.95 12.43 -7.64
C SER A 180 -13.49 13.82 -7.27
N HIS A 181 -12.86 14.90 -7.75
CA HIS A 181 -13.23 16.28 -7.39
C HIS A 181 -14.64 16.72 -7.85
N MET A 182 -15.28 15.96 -8.73
CA MET A 182 -16.69 16.21 -9.07
C MET A 182 -17.61 15.96 -7.87
N PHE A 183 -17.29 14.98 -7.03
CA PHE A 183 -18.15 14.58 -5.92
C PHE A 183 -18.19 15.64 -4.82
N ASP A 184 -17.04 15.98 -4.26
CA ASP A 184 -16.89 16.96 -3.18
C ASP A 184 -16.97 18.41 -3.68
N GLY A 185 -16.47 18.70 -4.90
CA GLY A 185 -16.42 20.05 -5.44
C GLY A 185 -17.66 20.50 -6.24
N ARG A 186 -18.60 19.59 -6.55
CA ARG A 186 -19.85 19.91 -7.28
C ARG A 186 -21.07 19.21 -6.70
N PHE A 187 -21.07 17.87 -6.66
CA PHE A 187 -22.26 17.11 -6.30
C PHE A 187 -22.72 17.38 -4.87
N ILE A 188 -21.87 17.17 -3.87
CA ILE A 188 -22.23 17.37 -2.45
C ILE A 188 -22.68 18.82 -2.18
N PRO A 189 -21.97 19.87 -2.64
CA PRO A 189 -22.44 21.25 -2.49
C PRO A 189 -23.84 21.50 -3.09
N LEU A 190 -24.20 20.80 -4.17
CA LEU A 190 -25.51 20.93 -4.80
C LEU A 190 -26.62 20.18 -4.05
N VAL A 191 -26.35 18.95 -3.57
CA VAL A 191 -27.38 18.11 -2.95
C VAL A 191 -27.50 18.30 -1.44
N ARG A 192 -26.44 18.79 -0.79
CA ARG A 192 -26.32 18.96 0.66
C ARG A 192 -25.54 20.26 0.96
N PRO A 193 -26.11 21.44 0.65
CA PRO A 193 -25.42 22.72 0.78
C PRO A 193 -25.00 23.05 2.23
N ASP A 194 -25.76 22.55 3.22
CA ASP A 194 -25.45 22.75 4.64
C ASP A 194 -24.28 21.88 5.13
N LEU A 195 -23.87 20.87 4.35
CA LEU A 195 -22.80 19.96 4.70
C LEU A 195 -21.47 20.45 4.10
N LYS A 196 -20.57 20.92 4.96
CA LYS A 196 -19.18 21.19 4.57
C LYS A 196 -18.41 19.87 4.47
N TRP A 197 -18.37 19.32 3.26
CA TRP A 197 -17.65 18.09 2.97
C TRP A 197 -16.32 18.37 2.28
N LYS A 198 -15.28 17.66 2.72
CA LYS A 198 -13.94 17.66 2.13
C LYS A 198 -13.48 16.21 1.98
N HIS A 199 -12.86 15.87 0.86
CA HIS A 199 -12.36 14.50 0.68
C HIS A 199 -11.28 14.17 1.71
N GLU A 200 -10.52 15.15 2.19
CA GLU A 200 -9.51 14.98 3.23
C GLU A 200 -10.12 14.54 4.57
N THR A 201 -11.22 15.17 5.00
CA THR A 201 -11.95 14.76 6.21
C THR A 201 -12.49 13.34 6.05
N ALA A 202 -13.03 13.02 4.89
CA ALA A 202 -13.49 11.67 4.57
C ALA A 202 -12.34 10.64 4.49
N SER A 203 -11.14 11.05 4.08
CA SER A 203 -9.94 10.19 4.06
C SER A 203 -9.55 9.81 5.48
N VAL A 204 -9.59 10.77 6.41
CA VAL A 204 -9.34 10.55 7.84
C VAL A 204 -10.35 9.58 8.43
N GLU A 205 -11.64 9.77 8.15
CA GLU A 205 -12.71 8.87 8.59
C GLU A 205 -12.59 7.46 7.99
N MET A 206 -12.28 7.38 6.70
CA MET A 206 -12.09 6.10 6.01
C MET A 206 -10.84 5.37 6.49
N PHE A 207 -9.77 6.08 6.83
CA PHE A 207 -8.56 5.49 7.41
C PHE A 207 -8.83 4.86 8.78
N GLU A 208 -9.57 5.55 9.65
CA GLU A 208 -10.02 5.01 10.94
C GLU A 208 -10.87 3.74 10.75
N HIS A 209 -11.82 3.79 9.81
CA HIS A 209 -12.66 2.66 9.46
C HIS A 209 -11.86 1.49 8.87
N LEU A 210 -10.83 1.77 8.06
CA LEU A 210 -9.92 0.79 7.48
C LEU A 210 -9.15 0.06 8.59
N ILE A 211 -8.57 0.77 9.54
CA ILE A 211 -7.83 0.16 10.66
C ILE A 211 -8.77 -0.76 11.45
N THR A 212 -9.89 -0.20 11.93
CA THR A 212 -10.83 -0.89 12.83
C THR A 212 -11.45 -2.13 12.17
N SER A 213 -11.89 -2.00 10.92
CA SER A 213 -12.60 -3.10 10.23
C SER A 213 -11.69 -4.28 9.89
N ASN A 214 -10.40 -4.03 9.71
CA ASN A 214 -9.42 -5.03 9.30
C ASN A 214 -8.50 -5.46 10.45
N LYS A 215 -8.74 -4.99 11.68
CA LYS A 215 -7.97 -5.30 12.89
C LYS A 215 -6.47 -5.02 12.71
N LEU A 216 -6.14 -3.88 12.10
CA LEU A 216 -4.75 -3.52 11.80
C LEU A 216 -4.01 -2.92 12.98
N GLU A 217 -4.68 -2.64 14.09
CA GLU A 217 -4.09 -2.07 15.31
C GLU A 217 -2.92 -2.91 15.82
N GLU A 218 -3.15 -4.22 15.97
CA GLU A 218 -2.12 -5.16 16.44
C GLU A 218 -1.00 -5.36 15.40
N VAL A 219 -1.34 -5.24 14.12
CA VAL A 219 -0.37 -5.32 13.02
C VAL A 219 0.55 -4.09 13.06
N MET A 220 -0.01 -2.89 13.17
CA MET A 220 0.73 -1.64 13.30
C MET A 220 1.67 -1.67 14.51
N LYS A 221 1.18 -2.13 15.68
CA LYS A 221 2.02 -2.33 16.88
C LYS A 221 3.16 -3.32 16.62
N SER A 222 2.90 -4.43 15.93
CA SER A 222 3.93 -5.43 15.62
C SER A 222 5.06 -4.89 14.74
N TYR A 223 4.80 -3.85 13.93
CA TYR A 223 5.80 -3.12 13.13
C TYR A 223 6.40 -1.90 13.86
N GLY A 224 6.14 -1.75 15.18
CA GLY A 224 6.78 -0.73 16.02
C GLY A 224 6.08 0.64 16.05
N LEU A 225 4.83 0.74 15.59
CA LEU A 225 4.02 1.95 15.74
C LEU A 225 3.37 2.03 17.13
N VAL A 226 3.24 3.24 17.66
CA VAL A 226 2.50 3.55 18.89
C VAL A 226 1.19 4.23 18.48
N LEU A 227 0.08 3.49 18.59
CA LEU A 227 -1.19 3.88 17.97
C LEU A 227 -1.72 5.25 18.39
N GLU A 228 -1.66 5.58 19.69
CA GLU A 228 -2.18 6.85 20.22
C GLU A 228 -1.54 8.07 19.55
N GLU A 229 -0.24 7.99 19.30
CA GLU A 229 0.54 9.05 18.67
C GLU A 229 0.52 8.96 17.14
N ASP A 230 0.71 7.76 16.57
CA ASP A 230 0.92 7.58 15.15
C ASP A 230 -0.35 7.66 14.33
N VAL A 231 -1.47 7.14 14.83
CA VAL A 231 -2.76 7.28 14.14
C VAL A 231 -3.13 8.76 14.09
N THR A 232 -2.93 9.49 15.19
CA THR A 232 -3.10 10.94 15.25
C THR A 232 -2.20 11.65 14.24
N PHE A 233 -0.91 11.33 14.20
CA PHE A 233 0.04 11.92 13.26
C PHE A 233 -0.32 11.66 11.79
N ILE A 234 -0.76 10.46 11.44
CA ILE A 234 -1.19 10.11 10.08
C ILE A 234 -2.45 10.92 9.71
N LYS A 235 -3.44 10.98 10.60
CA LYS A 235 -4.68 11.73 10.37
C LYS A 235 -4.41 13.22 10.20
N GLU A 236 -3.49 13.77 10.99
CA GLU A 236 -3.10 15.18 10.91
C GLU A 236 -2.36 15.54 9.62
N GLN A 237 -1.55 14.63 9.07
CA GLN A 237 -0.90 14.83 7.77
C GLN A 237 -1.90 14.86 6.60
N ILE A 238 -3.05 14.18 6.74
CA ILE A 238 -4.09 14.11 5.71
C ILE A 238 -5.08 15.28 5.86
N GLY A 239 -5.68 15.41 7.04
CA GLY A 239 -6.73 16.38 7.33
C GLY A 239 -6.22 17.77 7.66
N GLY A 240 -5.00 17.89 8.18
CA GLY A 240 -4.54 19.05 8.95
C GLY A 240 -4.78 18.88 10.46
N PRO A 241 -4.53 19.93 11.27
CA PRO A 241 -4.68 19.84 12.72
C PRO A 241 -6.12 19.49 13.12
N ILE A 242 -6.28 18.62 14.13
CA ILE A 242 -7.59 18.13 14.59
C ILE A 242 -8.42 19.26 15.20
N ASP A 243 -7.77 20.19 15.90
CA ASP A 243 -8.39 21.38 16.45
C ASP A 243 -7.97 22.62 15.64
N GLU A 244 -8.79 23.00 14.67
CA GLU A 244 -8.60 24.22 13.88
C GLU A 244 -8.69 25.51 14.74
N THR A 245 -9.20 25.43 15.99
CA THR A 245 -9.33 26.57 16.91
C THR A 245 -8.12 26.76 17.82
N ALA A 246 -7.16 25.82 17.82
CA ALA A 246 -5.90 25.93 18.54
C ALA A 246 -5.03 27.05 17.93
N CYS A 247 -5.29 28.27 18.40
CA CYS A 247 -4.62 29.56 18.23
C CYS A 247 -3.32 29.59 17.38
N GLU A 248 -3.22 30.60 16.49
CA GLU A 248 -2.02 30.99 15.72
C GLU A 248 -0.71 31.12 16.54
N LYS A 249 -0.78 31.12 17.88
CA LYS A 249 0.34 31.33 18.81
C LYS A 249 0.97 30.05 19.35
N SER A 250 0.35 28.88 19.18
CA SER A 250 0.84 27.59 19.71
C SER A 250 0.96 26.52 18.62
N TRP A 251 1.78 25.49 18.87
CA TRP A 251 1.91 24.34 17.97
C TRP A 251 0.56 23.60 17.87
N PRO A 252 -0.06 23.49 16.67
CA PRO A 252 -1.44 23.02 16.54
C PRO A 252 -1.58 21.50 16.37
N TYR A 253 -0.46 20.78 16.24
CA TYR A 253 -0.45 19.33 16.00
C TYR A 253 -0.12 18.56 17.28
N GLN A 254 -0.69 17.38 17.43
CA GLN A 254 -0.53 16.52 18.61
C GLN A 254 0.32 15.28 18.30
N GLY A 255 0.26 14.75 17.08
CA GLY A 255 0.90 13.49 16.72
C GLY A 255 2.44 13.55 16.73
N ARG A 256 3.01 14.74 16.52
CA ARG A 256 4.46 14.99 16.58
C ARG A 256 4.75 16.38 17.14
N PRO A 257 5.91 16.56 17.81
CA PRO A 257 6.28 17.85 18.39
C PRO A 257 6.79 18.83 17.31
N LYS A 258 6.92 20.11 17.66
CA LYS A 258 7.24 21.20 16.73
C LYS A 258 8.59 21.02 16.03
N GLU A 259 9.54 20.35 16.67
CA GLU A 259 10.86 20.02 16.15
C GLU A 259 10.77 19.13 14.90
N LYS A 260 9.70 18.33 14.78
CA LYS A 260 9.38 17.50 13.62
C LYS A 260 8.32 18.10 12.70
N SER A 261 8.13 19.42 12.75
CA SER A 261 7.10 20.13 11.97
C SER A 261 7.22 19.95 10.46
N PHE A 262 8.45 19.79 9.95
CA PHE A 262 8.74 19.59 8.54
C PHE A 262 8.09 18.31 7.96
N LEU A 263 7.78 17.30 8.78
CA LEU A 263 7.13 16.08 8.30
C LEU A 263 5.70 16.34 7.78
N TYR A 264 5.01 17.33 8.36
CA TYR A 264 3.66 17.72 7.91
C TYR A 264 3.65 18.45 6.56
N GLU A 265 4.82 18.82 6.03
CA GLU A 265 4.95 19.50 4.75
C GLU A 265 5.20 18.53 3.59
N ILE A 266 5.30 17.23 3.86
CA ILE A 266 5.63 16.20 2.86
C ILE A 266 4.38 15.83 2.03
N VAL A 267 3.32 15.35 2.70
CA VAL A 267 2.16 14.73 2.03
C VAL A 267 1.16 15.76 1.52
N ALA A 268 0.77 16.72 2.36
CA ALA A 268 -0.24 17.73 2.02
C ALA A 268 0.19 19.11 2.53
N ASN A 269 0.91 19.86 1.69
CA ASN A 269 1.47 21.14 2.08
C ASN A 269 0.51 22.30 1.75
N LYS A 270 -0.36 22.61 2.70
CA LYS A 270 -1.33 23.72 2.55
C LYS A 270 -0.70 25.12 2.60
N LYS A 271 0.59 25.26 2.98
CA LYS A 271 1.26 26.57 3.09
C LYS A 271 1.65 27.14 1.72
N ASN A 272 2.23 26.30 0.87
CA ASN A 272 2.75 26.74 -0.44
C ASN A 272 2.32 25.83 -1.61
N GLY A 273 1.63 24.71 -1.33
CA GLY A 273 1.17 23.77 -2.35
C GLY A 273 2.28 22.96 -2.99
N ILE A 274 3.45 22.80 -2.35
CA ILE A 274 4.54 21.95 -2.81
C ILE A 274 4.57 20.69 -1.93
N ASP A 275 4.06 19.59 -2.47
CA ASP A 275 3.96 18.30 -1.79
C ASP A 275 4.05 17.12 -2.78
N VAL A 276 4.27 15.92 -2.24
CA VAL A 276 4.47 14.71 -3.05
C VAL A 276 3.20 14.24 -3.75
N ASP A 277 2.01 14.60 -3.25
CA ASP A 277 0.72 14.42 -3.94
C ASP A 277 0.77 15.06 -5.33
N LYS A 278 1.11 16.36 -5.39
CA LYS A 278 1.21 17.08 -6.66
C LYS A 278 2.31 16.54 -7.56
N TRP A 279 3.43 16.09 -6.99
CA TRP A 279 4.51 15.51 -7.79
C TRP A 279 4.06 14.25 -8.53
N ASP A 280 3.41 13.31 -7.84
CA ASP A 280 2.87 12.11 -8.50
C ASP A 280 1.79 12.49 -9.51
N TYR A 281 0.82 13.32 -9.10
CA TYR A 281 -0.29 13.72 -9.96
C TYR A 281 0.19 14.35 -11.27
N PHE A 282 1.15 15.28 -11.20
CA PHE A 282 1.70 15.92 -12.40
C PHE A 282 2.46 14.93 -13.28
N ALA A 283 3.33 14.11 -12.70
CA ALA A 283 4.10 13.11 -13.46
C ALA A 283 3.17 12.10 -14.16
N ARG A 284 2.14 11.62 -13.44
CA ARG A 284 1.16 10.65 -13.96
C ARG A 284 0.28 11.24 -15.05
N LYS A 285 -0.17 12.49 -14.86
CA LYS A 285 -0.93 13.22 -15.88
C LYS A 285 -0.12 13.47 -17.15
N LEU A 286 1.16 13.83 -17.00
CA LEU A 286 2.07 14.08 -18.13
C LEU A 286 2.48 12.79 -18.86
N GLY A 287 2.82 11.73 -18.12
CA GLY A 287 3.19 10.44 -18.71
C GLY A 287 2.08 9.84 -19.60
N ILE A 288 0.82 10.07 -19.22
CA ILE A 288 -0.34 9.67 -20.01
C ILE A 288 -0.54 10.56 -21.23
N CYS A 289 -0.34 11.87 -21.10
CA CYS A 289 -0.46 12.80 -22.22
C CYS A 289 0.61 12.54 -23.30
N MET A 290 1.84 12.23 -22.88
CA MET A 290 2.94 11.93 -23.80
C MET A 290 2.76 10.60 -24.53
N THR A 291 2.22 9.57 -23.88
CA THR A 291 1.89 8.30 -24.57
C THR A 291 0.74 8.43 -25.57
N CYS A 292 -0.16 9.40 -25.39
CA CYS A 292 -1.22 9.70 -26.36
C CYS A 292 -0.74 10.56 -27.55
N SER A 293 0.39 11.26 -27.42
CA SER A 293 0.92 12.17 -28.44
C SER A 293 1.87 11.50 -29.44
N THR A 294 2.31 10.27 -29.19
CA THR A 294 3.25 9.54 -30.06
C THR A 294 2.54 8.73 -31.15
N HIS A 295 1.77 9.41 -32.00
CA HIS A 295 1.60 8.91 -33.38
C HIS A 295 2.81 9.37 -34.20
N GLY A 296 3.88 8.55 -34.23
CA GLY A 296 4.81 8.60 -35.37
C GLY A 296 6.32 8.46 -35.14
N THR A 297 6.85 8.42 -33.92
CA THR A 297 8.31 8.21 -33.72
C THR A 297 8.62 7.41 -32.47
N PRO A 298 9.43 6.32 -32.56
CA PRO A 298 9.91 5.61 -31.39
C PRO A 298 10.98 6.47 -30.71
N CYS A 299 10.69 7.01 -29.53
CA CYS A 299 11.73 7.59 -28.68
C CYS A 299 12.54 6.44 -28.08
N THR A 300 13.75 6.25 -28.60
CA THR A 300 14.81 5.44 -27.99
C THR A 300 15.04 5.93 -26.56
N GLY A 301 15.01 5.00 -25.61
CA GLY A 301 15.18 5.27 -24.19
C GLY A 301 16.59 5.74 -23.87
N GLU A 302 16.81 7.05 -23.93
CA GLU A 302 17.92 7.75 -23.30
C GLU A 302 17.47 9.20 -23.06
N HIS A 303 17.67 9.69 -21.85
CA HIS A 303 17.32 11.03 -21.34
C HIS A 303 15.89 11.25 -20.83
N THR A 304 15.65 10.81 -19.59
CA THR A 304 14.79 11.55 -18.66
C THR A 304 15.42 11.57 -17.27
N SER A 305 16.64 12.12 -17.20
CA SER A 305 17.23 12.52 -15.93
C SER A 305 16.59 13.83 -15.52
N ILE A 306 15.69 13.79 -14.53
CA ILE A 306 15.14 14.99 -13.89
C ILE A 306 16.30 15.68 -13.17
N ARG A 307 16.92 16.67 -13.81
CA ARG A 307 17.77 17.66 -13.13
C ARG A 307 16.84 18.71 -12.54
N LEU A 308 16.42 18.51 -11.30
CA LEU A 308 15.88 19.59 -10.47
C LEU A 308 17.01 20.59 -10.23
N ALA A 309 16.91 21.73 -10.90
CA ALA A 309 17.86 22.83 -10.76
C ALA A 309 17.84 23.35 -9.32
N THR A 310 18.98 23.20 -8.65
CA THR A 310 19.42 24.06 -7.56
C THR A 310 19.29 25.53 -7.96
N SER A 311 18.36 26.24 -7.33
CA SER A 311 18.40 27.70 -7.24
C SER A 311 17.85 28.14 -5.88
N LEU A 312 18.66 27.92 -4.85
CA LEU A 312 18.69 28.77 -3.65
C LEU A 312 20.04 29.49 -3.69
N LYS A 313 19.98 30.75 -4.13
CA LYS A 313 20.92 31.82 -3.82
C LYS A 313 20.10 33.02 -3.39
#